data_AF-A0A7J9XW37-F1
#
_entry.id   AF-A0A7J9XW37-F1
#
_cell.length_a   1.000
_cell.length_b   1.000
_cell.length_c   1.000
_cell.angle_alpha   90.00
_cell.angle_beta   90.00
_cell.angle_gamma   90.00
#
_symmetry.space_group_name_H-M   'P 1'
#
loop_
_entity.id
_entity.type
_entity.pdbx_description
1 polymer ?
#
loop_
_entity_poly.entity_id
_entity_poly.type
_entity_poly.pdbx_seq_one_letter_code
_entity_poly.pdbx_strand_id
1 'polypeptide(L)' 'MSEDLVASTGFAVLSPRDGINPSFLSWWLQSDPFIEEVVATSVGVSYPAINASDLGKFLVPVPTSVEQRAIADFLDAET' A
#
# COMPACT_ATOMS: atom_id res chain seq x y z
N MET A 1 8.55 -17.35 -10.82
CA MET A 1 9.18 -17.71 -9.53
C MET A 1 9.59 -16.39 -8.91
N SER A 2 8.91 -15.93 -7.86
CA SER A 2 9.38 -14.76 -7.10
C SER A 2 10.63 -15.17 -6.34
N GLU A 3 11.64 -14.31 -6.34
CA GLU A 3 12.83 -14.52 -5.50
C GLU A 3 12.44 -14.37 -4.02
N ASP A 4 13.01 -15.20 -3.16
CA ASP A 4 12.85 -15.03 -1.71
C ASP A 4 13.70 -13.83 -1.27
N LEU A 5 13.03 -12.72 -0.99
CA LEU A 5 13.66 -11.47 -0.56
C LEU A 5 13.58 -11.31 0.96
N VAL A 6 14.64 -10.78 1.56
CA VAL A 6 14.69 -10.42 2.98
C VAL A 6 14.63 -8.90 3.12
N ALA A 7 13.71 -8.42 3.95
CA ALA A 7 13.55 -7.00 4.29
C ALA A 7 13.81 -6.76 5.79
N SER A 8 14.14 -5.52 6.14
CA SER A 8 14.27 -5.09 7.54
C SER A 8 12.94 -5.23 8.29
N THR A 9 13.00 -5.45 9.60
CA THR A 9 11.83 -5.51 10.48
C THR A 9 11.08 -4.17 10.58
N GLY A 10 11.69 -3.08 10.11
CA GLY A 10 11.03 -1.77 9.99
C GLY A 10 10.03 -1.66 8.83
N PHE A 11 9.92 -2.69 7.98
CA PHE A 11 8.94 -2.73 6.89
C PHE A 11 7.76 -3.63 7.24
N ALA A 12 6.55 -3.17 6.93
CA ALA A 12 5.38 -4.02 6.87
C ALA A 12 5.27 -4.59 5.44
N VAL A 13 5.32 -5.92 5.31
CA VAL A 13 5.13 -6.58 4.01
C VAL A 13 3.63 -6.72 3.74
N LEU A 14 3.16 -6.09 2.67
CA LEU A 14 1.77 -6.17 2.22
C LEU A 14 1.68 -7.07 1.00
N SER A 15 0.79 -8.06 1.05
CA SER A 15 0.50 -8.95 -0.08
C SER A 15 -0.94 -8.71 -0.53
N PRO A 16 -1.17 -8.41 -1.83
CA PRO A 16 -2.52 -8.25 -2.35
C PRO A 16 -3.31 -9.56 -2.19
N ARG A 17 -4.59 -9.44 -1.85
CA ARG A 17 -5.52 -10.56 -1.87
C ARG A 17 -5.96 -10.85 -3.30
N ASP A 18 -6.57 -12.01 -3.52
CA ASP A 18 -7.18 -12.36 -4.80
C ASP A 18 -8.14 -11.26 -5.28
N GLY A 19 -8.04 -10.92 -6.56
CA GLY A 19 -8.84 -9.86 -7.18
C GLY A 19 -8.28 -8.44 -7.03
N ILE A 20 -7.14 -8.27 -6.36
CA ILE A 20 -6.42 -6.99 -6.26
C ILE A 20 -5.20 -7.02 -7.17
N ASN A 21 -5.11 -6.06 -8.09
CA ASN A 21 -3.94 -5.86 -8.93
C ASN A 21 -2.78 -5.30 -8.08
N PRO A 22 -1.58 -5.91 -8.10
CA PRO A 22 -0.45 -5.48 -7.29
C PRO A 22 0.06 -4.07 -7.64
N SER A 23 0.08 -3.69 -8.92
CA SER A 23 0.48 -2.35 -9.35
C SER A 23 -0.52 -1.29 -8.88
N PHE A 24 -1.82 -1.58 -8.99
CA PHE A 24 -2.86 -0.71 -8.43
C PHE A 24 -2.69 -0.52 -6.92
N LEU A 25 -2.48 -1.61 -6.17
CA LEU A 25 -2.25 -1.54 -4.74
C LEU A 25 -1.00 -0.71 -4.41
N SER A 26 0.09 -0.90 -5.15
CA SER A 26 1.31 -0.11 -5.00
C SER A 26 1.06 1.39 -5.17
N TRP A 27 0.27 1.78 -6.16
CA TRP A 27 -0.12 3.18 -6.37
C TRP A 27 -1.04 3.71 -5.28
N TRP A 28 -2.04 2.92 -4.84
CA TRP A 28 -2.92 3.31 -3.74
C TRP A 28 -2.13 3.56 -2.45
N LEU A 29 -1.16 2.71 -2.12
CA LEU A 29 -0.31 2.84 -0.93
C LEU A 29 0.61 4.09 -0.96
N GLN A 30 0.78 4.70 -2.14
CA GLN A 30 1.55 5.93 -2.32
C GLN A 30 0.64 7.17 -2.42
N SER A 31 -0.68 7.01 -2.39
CA SER A 31 -1.63 8.11 -2.50
C SER A 31 -1.70 8.95 -1.23
N ASP A 32 -1.98 10.25 -1.38
CA ASP A 32 -2.14 11.17 -0.24
C ASP A 32 -3.14 10.67 0.81
N PRO A 33 -4.34 10.16 0.46
CA PRO A 33 -5.28 9.67 1.47
C PRO A 33 -4.72 8.53 2.33
N PHE A 34 -3.96 7.62 1.72
CA PHE A 34 -3.34 6.52 2.45
C PHE A 34 -2.20 7.01 3.36
N ILE A 35 -1.33 7.88 2.83
CA ILE A 35 -0.23 8.47 3.60
C ILE A 35 -0.76 9.29 4.77
N GLU A 36 -1.82 10.06 4.57
CA GLU A 36 -2.48 10.83 5.62
C GLU A 36 -3.04 9.92 6.73
N GLU A 37 -3.66 8.80 6.37
CA GLU A 37 -4.16 7.81 7.35
C GLU A 37 -3.00 7.17 8.14
N VAL A 38 -1.87 6.87 7.48
CA VAL A 38 -0.65 6.37 8.13
C VAL A 38 -0.11 7.40 9.12
N VAL A 39 -0.02 8.66 8.72
CA VAL A 39 0.47 9.76 9.56
C VAL A 39 -0.46 9.97 10.76
N ALA A 40 -1.77 9.99 10.53
CA ALA A 40 -2.78 10.20 11.58
C ALA A 40 -2.81 9.07 12.62
N THR A 41 -2.44 7.85 12.22
CA THR A 41 -2.43 6.67 13.10
C THR A 41 -1.04 6.42 13.73
N SER A 42 -0.01 7.12 13.27
CA SER A 42 1.34 6.98 13.80
C SER A 42 1.46 7.55 15.22
N VAL A 43 2.16 6.83 16.09
CA VAL A 43 2.36 7.20 17.49
C VAL A 43 3.83 7.48 17.79
N GLY A 44 4.10 8.39 18.71
CA GLY A 44 5.45 8.85 19.06
C GLY A 44 5.62 10.35 18.84
N VAL A 45 6.68 10.93 19.41
CA VAL A 45 6.92 12.39 19.33
C VAL A 45 8.05 12.70 18.36
N SER A 46 9.25 12.18 18.62
CA SER A 46 10.43 12.48 17.80
C SER A 46 10.58 11.58 16.57
N TYR A 47 9.89 10.44 16.55
CA TYR A 47 9.87 9.49 15.43
C TYR A 47 8.55 8.73 15.44
N PRO A 48 7.47 9.31 14.87
CA PRO A 48 6.17 8.65 14.79
C PRO A 48 6.28 7.36 13.99
N ALA A 49 5.68 6.28 14.50
CA ALA A 49 5.67 4.97 13.85
C ALA A 49 4.28 4.32 13.94
N ILE A 50 3.98 3.44 12.99
CA ILE A 50 2.75 2.64 12.94
C ILE A 50 3.09 1.15 13.03
N ASN A 51 2.28 0.39 13.76
CA ASN A 51 2.42 -1.07 13.81
C ASN A 51 1.74 -1.73 12.60
N ALA A 52 2.30 -2.84 12.12
CA ALA A 52 1.73 -3.60 11.00
C ALA A 52 0.28 -4.06 11.28
N SER A 53 -0.06 -4.34 12.54
CA SER A 53 -1.42 -4.72 12.95
C SER A 53 -2.44 -3.59 12.80
N ASP A 54 -2.00 -2.33 12.93
CA ASP A 54 -2.86 -1.16 12.76
C ASP A 54 -2.95 -0.77 11.28
N LEU A 55 -1.82 -0.82 10.57
CA LEU A 55 -1.78 -0.64 9.12
C LEU A 55 -2.72 -1.63 8.38
N GLY A 56 -2.76 -2.89 8.82
CA GLY A 56 -3.63 -3.91 8.24
C GLY A 56 -5.14 -3.70 8.44
N LYS A 57 -5.55 -2.68 9.20
CA LYS A 57 -6.96 -2.30 9.39
C LYS A 57 -7.43 -1.26 8.39
N PHE A 58 -6.52 -0.64 7.65
CA PHE A 58 -6.85 0.44 6.72
C PHE A 58 -7.68 -0.10 5.57
N LEU A 59 -8.63 0.72 5.11
CA LEU A 59 -9.51 0.34 4.02
C LEU A 59 -8.84 0.65 2.68
N VAL A 60 -8.88 -0.32 1.78
CA VAL A 60 -8.42 -0.15 0.40
C VAL A 60 -9.66 -0.16 -0.50
N PRO A 61 -9.86 0.86 -1.36
CA PRO A 61 -10.91 0.81 -2.37
C PRO A 61 -10.55 -0.28 -3.38
N VAL A 62 -11.50 -1.16 -3.67
CA VAL A 62 -11.31 -2.26 -4.62
C VAL A 62 -12.27 -2.06 -5.79
N PRO A 63 -11.90 -1.26 -6.80
CA PRO A 63 -12.70 -1.09 -8.00
C PRO A 63 -12.64 -2.35 -8.87
N THR A 64 -13.32 -2.35 -10.02
CA THR A 64 -13.31 -3.51 -10.91
C THR A 64 -11.91 -3.81 -11.44
N SER A 65 -11.64 -5.06 -11.83
CA SER A 65 -10.32 -5.44 -12.35
C SER A 65 -9.88 -4.64 -13.58
N VAL A 66 -10.84 -4.16 -14.38
CA VAL A 66 -10.60 -3.29 -15.54
C VAL A 66 -10.15 -1.90 -15.07
N GLU A 67 -10.85 -1.32 -14.11
CA GLU A 67 -10.51 0.00 -13.55
C GLU A 67 -9.17 -0.03 -12.81
N GLN A 68 -8.92 -1.06 -12.00
CA GLN A 68 -7.63 -1.22 -11.32
C GLN A 68 -6.46 -1.20 -12.31
N ARG A 69 -6.61 -1.90 -13.44
CA ARG A 69 -5.59 -1.94 -14.49
C ARG A 69 -5.45 -0.61 -15.19
N ALA A 70 -6.56 0.02 -15.57
CA ALA A 70 -6.53 1.33 -16.24
C ALA A 70 -5.86 2.41 -15.39
N ILE A 71 -6.09 2.42 -14.07
CA ILE A 71 -5.44 3.33 -13.14
C ILE A 71 -3.94 3.04 -13.06
N ALA A 72 -3.56 1.78 -12.87
CA ALA A 72 -2.15 1.40 -12.77
C ALA A 72 -1.38 1.72 -14.05
N ASP A 73 -1.92 1.35 -15.21
CA ASP A 73 -1.28 1.59 -16.51
C ASP A 73 -1.11 3.10 -16.79
N PHE A 74 -2.06 3.93 -16.36
CA PHE A 74 -1.98 5.38 -16.49
C PHE A 74 -0.84 5.95 -15.64
N LEU A 75 -0.78 5.59 -14.36
CA LEU A 75 0.24 6.09 -13.43
C LEU A 75 1.65 5.57 -13.75
N ASP A 76 1.75 4.31 -14.20
CA ASP A 76 3.01 3.70 -14.68
C ASP A 76 3.56 4.43 -15.92
N ALA A 77 2.71 5.08 -16.73
CA ALA A 77 3.14 5.83 -17.91
C ALA A 77 3.54 7.29 -17.60
N GLU A 78 3.08 7.85 -16.49
CA GLU A 78 3.40 9.23 -16.07
C GLU A 78 4.70 9.34 -15.24
N THR A 79 5.27 8.21 -14.79
CA THR A 79 6.42 8.17 -13.87
C THR A 79 7.63 7.45 -14.47
#